data_AF-K9TXZ7-F1
#
_entry.id   AF-K9TXZ7-F1
#
_cell.length_a   1.000
_cell.length_b   1.000
_cell.length_c   1.000
_cell.angle_alpha   90.00
_cell.angle_beta   90.00
_cell.angle_gamma   90.00
#
_symmetry.space_group_name_H-M   'P 1'
#
loop_
_entity.id
_entity.type
_entity.pdbx_description
1 polymer ?
#
loop_
_entity_poly.entity_id
_entity_poly.type
_entity_poly.pdbx_seq_one_letter_code
_entity_poly.pdbx_strand_id
1 'polypeptide(L)'
;MLKNLKLTAKFSLMLVVVFIGGIIISGAALSKVLEQRAEREVSSQAAILIKAMNAVRTYTNERVNPLLAPKLETEPVFIPETVPAYSATEVFENLRKNEEYRNFFYKEATLNPTNLRDKADAFEAKIVERFRNESNTKEISGFRNLPGGEVFYIARPLAITKESCLRCHSTPEAAPKSQIATYGSEWGFGWKLNEIVAAQVISVPSSEIFESSRRSLSLVMGILFGIFAIVVLWLNFFLKRSVIQPIRKMSRTAERVSTGEMSADFEQNSNDEIGILAASFNRMKSSLEIAMKLLSQQTR
;
A
#
# COMPACT_ATOMS: atom_id res chain seq x y z
N MET A 1 6.00 -17.82 36.21
CA MET A 1 6.98 -18.54 35.35
C MET A 1 8.36 -17.88 35.25
N LEU A 2 8.50 -16.54 35.25
CA LEU A 2 9.80 -15.86 35.06
C LEU A 2 10.85 -16.04 36.19
N LYS A 3 10.46 -16.47 37.40
CA LYS A 3 11.38 -16.55 38.55
C LYS A 3 12.48 -17.62 38.40
N ASN A 4 12.20 -18.74 37.72
CA ASN A 4 13.11 -19.89 37.60
C ASN A 4 14.05 -19.85 36.39
N LEU A 5 14.00 -18.80 35.57
CA LEU A 5 14.85 -18.67 34.38
C LEU A 5 16.27 -18.21 34.75
N LYS A 6 17.28 -18.75 34.05
CA LYS A 6 18.65 -18.23 34.11
C LYS A 6 18.68 -16.77 33.67
N LEU A 7 19.59 -15.96 34.21
CA LEU A 7 19.69 -14.52 33.91
C LEU A 7 19.76 -14.23 32.40
N THR A 8 20.51 -15.05 31.64
CA THR A 8 20.53 -15.02 30.17
C THR A 8 19.14 -15.08 29.58
N ALA A 9 18.34 -16.08 29.97
CA ALA A 9 17.05 -16.34 29.37
C ALA A 9 16.05 -15.21 29.68
N LYS A 10 16.13 -14.58 30.87
CA LYS A 10 15.32 -13.40 31.19
C LYS A 10 15.67 -12.23 30.29
N PHE A 11 16.96 -11.96 30.10
CA PHE A 11 17.43 -10.86 29.25
C PHE A 11 17.11 -11.12 27.77
N SER A 12 17.39 -12.32 27.26
CA SER A 12 17.07 -12.70 25.88
C SER A 12 15.57 -12.58 25.62
N LEU A 13 14.73 -13.04 26.55
CA LEU A 13 13.27 -12.94 26.41
C LEU A 13 12.82 -11.48 26.33
N MET A 14 13.31 -10.62 27.23
CA MET A 14 12.98 -9.19 27.21
C MET A 14 13.38 -8.54 25.88
N LEU A 15 14.59 -8.83 25.41
CA LEU A 15 15.13 -8.31 24.17
C LEU A 15 14.31 -8.77 22.95
N VAL A 16 13.96 -10.05 22.90
CA VAL A 16 13.11 -10.62 21.84
C VAL A 16 11.73 -9.99 21.84
N VAL A 17 11.11 -9.77 23.01
CA VAL A 17 9.81 -9.09 23.11
C VAL A 17 9.88 -7.67 22.55
N VAL A 18 10.90 -6.90 22.93
CA VAL A 18 11.10 -5.53 22.41
C VAL A 18 11.28 -5.54 20.89
N PHE A 19 12.09 -6.46 20.36
CA PHE A 19 12.31 -6.54 18.91
C PHE A 19 11.09 -7.01 18.14
N ILE A 20 10.35 -8.01 18.63
CA ILE A 20 9.10 -8.44 18.01
C ILE A 20 8.11 -7.27 17.97
N GLY A 21 7.95 -6.54 19.08
CA GLY A 21 7.12 -5.33 19.12
C GLY A 21 7.57 -4.29 18.08
N GLY A 22 8.87 -4.02 18.01
CA GLY A 22 9.44 -3.09 17.04
C GLY A 22 9.22 -3.50 15.58
N ILE A 23 9.38 -4.80 15.26
CA ILE A 23 9.14 -5.35 13.93
C ILE A 23 7.65 -5.21 13.55
N ILE A 24 6.74 -5.56 14.47
CA ILE A 24 5.30 -5.46 14.21
C ILE A 24 4.89 -4.02 13.94
N ILE A 25 5.32 -3.07 14.79
CA ILE A 25 5.00 -1.65 14.63
C ILE A 25 5.60 -1.11 13.32
N SER A 26 6.87 -1.38 13.04
CA SER A 26 7.54 -0.91 11.83
C SER A 26 6.91 -1.53 10.58
N GLY A 27 6.56 -2.81 10.64
CA GLY A 27 5.88 -3.52 9.57
C GLY A 27 4.51 -2.96 9.25
N ALA A 28 3.69 -2.71 10.29
CA ALA A 28 2.38 -2.11 10.12
C ALA A 28 2.48 -0.69 9.54
N ALA A 29 3.43 0.12 10.04
CA ALA A 29 3.69 1.47 9.53
C ALA A 29 4.13 1.44 8.05
N LEU A 30 5.08 0.56 7.71
CA LEU A 30 5.59 0.42 6.34
C LEU A 30 4.51 -0.11 5.39
N SER A 31 3.71 -1.10 5.81
CA SER A 31 2.58 -1.62 5.02
C SER A 31 1.61 -0.50 4.68
N LYS A 32 1.22 0.31 5.66
CA LYS A 32 0.31 1.43 5.45
C LYS A 32 0.89 2.49 4.50
N VAL A 33 2.18 2.79 4.62
CA VAL A 33 2.86 3.74 3.71
C VAL A 33 2.91 3.19 2.28
N LEU A 34 3.19 1.90 2.11
CA LEU A 34 3.26 1.26 0.80
C LEU A 34 1.89 1.16 0.14
N GLU A 35 0.84 0.79 0.88
CA GLU A 35 -0.54 0.78 0.39
C GLU A 35 -0.98 2.17 -0.05
N GLN A 36 -0.75 3.20 0.77
CA GLN A 36 -1.06 4.58 0.39
C GLN A 36 -0.29 5.08 -0.83
N ARG A 37 0.96 4.63 -1.02
CA ARG A 37 1.73 4.94 -2.22
C ARG A 37 1.16 4.23 -3.44
N ALA A 38 0.82 2.94 -3.32
CA ALA A 38 0.22 2.17 -4.39
C ALA A 38 -1.11 2.79 -4.85
N GLU A 39 -1.99 3.16 -3.92
CA GLU A 39 -3.25 3.85 -4.22
C GLU A 39 -3.05 5.21 -4.91
N ARG A 40 -2.08 6.01 -4.45
CA ARG A 40 -1.75 7.29 -5.09
C ARG A 40 -1.21 7.11 -6.51
N GLU A 41 -0.40 6.08 -6.73
CA GLU A 41 0.17 5.77 -8.04
C GLU A 41 -0.93 5.41 -9.03
N VAL A 42 -1.78 4.42 -8.72
CA VAL A 42 -2.90 4.02 -9.60
C VAL A 42 -3.87 5.17 -9.85
N SER A 43 -4.15 5.96 -8.81
CA SER A 43 -5.04 7.13 -8.92
C SER A 43 -4.45 8.22 -9.83
N SER A 44 -3.15 8.49 -9.69
CA SER A 44 -2.46 9.46 -10.55
C SER A 44 -2.47 9.02 -12.02
N GLN A 45 -2.17 7.74 -12.29
CA GLN A 45 -2.21 7.18 -13.64
C GLN A 45 -3.62 7.30 -14.25
N ALA A 46 -4.64 6.88 -13.51
CA ALA A 46 -6.03 7.01 -13.95
C ALA A 46 -6.42 8.48 -14.21
N ALA A 47 -6.00 9.39 -13.32
CA ALA A 47 -6.31 10.82 -13.42
C ALA A 47 -5.63 11.50 -14.62
N ILE A 48 -4.43 11.06 -15.02
CA ILE A 48 -3.76 11.54 -16.23
C ILE A 48 -4.50 11.02 -17.47
N LEU A 49 -4.85 9.74 -17.50
CA LEU A 49 -5.55 9.13 -18.63
C LEU A 49 -6.93 9.76 -18.88
N ILE A 50 -7.72 10.01 -17.84
CA ILE A 50 -9.02 10.67 -17.99
C ILE A 50 -8.88 12.12 -18.50
N LYS A 51 -7.83 12.83 -18.07
CA LYS A 51 -7.52 14.19 -18.56
C LYS A 51 -7.08 14.15 -20.02
N ALA A 52 -6.29 13.17 -20.42
CA ALA A 52 -5.91 12.96 -21.81
C ALA A 52 -7.14 12.69 -22.69
N MET A 53 -8.05 11.82 -22.25
CA MET A 53 -9.30 11.57 -22.99
C MET A 53 -10.18 12.81 -23.08
N ASN A 54 -10.23 13.62 -22.02
CA ASN A 54 -10.92 14.91 -22.09
C ASN A 54 -10.25 15.90 -23.06
N ALA A 55 -8.93 15.89 -23.19
CA ALA A 55 -8.23 16.69 -24.20
C ALA A 55 -8.59 16.23 -25.63
N VAL A 56 -8.69 14.91 -25.87
CA VAL A 56 -9.17 14.36 -27.15
C VAL A 56 -10.60 14.82 -27.42
N ARG A 57 -11.50 14.73 -26.42
CA ARG A 57 -12.88 15.20 -26.54
C ARG A 57 -12.96 16.67 -26.91
N THR A 58 -12.18 17.52 -26.23
CA THR A 58 -12.09 18.96 -26.51
C THR A 58 -11.62 19.20 -27.94
N TYR A 59 -10.53 18.55 -28.36
CA TYR A 59 -10.03 18.68 -29.73
C TYR A 59 -11.07 18.25 -30.77
N THR A 60 -11.74 17.11 -30.57
CA THR A 60 -12.80 16.66 -31.47
C THR A 60 -13.92 17.68 -31.55
N ASN A 61 -14.39 18.20 -30.41
CA ASN A 61 -15.48 19.18 -30.39
C ASN A 61 -15.10 20.53 -31.01
N GLU A 62 -13.88 21.01 -30.80
CA GLU A 62 -13.45 22.35 -31.24
C GLU A 62 -12.86 22.37 -32.65
N ARG A 63 -12.25 21.28 -33.10
CA ARG A 63 -11.48 21.24 -34.35
C ARG A 63 -12.03 20.28 -35.39
N VAL A 64 -12.58 19.14 -34.98
CA VAL A 64 -13.05 18.09 -35.91
C VAL A 64 -14.53 18.29 -36.24
N ASN A 65 -15.37 18.42 -35.21
CA ASN A 65 -16.82 18.52 -35.37
C ASN A 65 -17.25 19.66 -36.31
N PRO A 66 -16.73 20.90 -36.22
CA PRO A 66 -17.15 21.98 -37.11
C PRO A 66 -16.90 21.70 -38.60
N LEU A 67 -15.91 20.88 -38.94
CA LEU A 67 -15.54 20.54 -40.32
C LEU A 67 -16.40 19.41 -40.91
N LEU A 68 -16.96 18.57 -40.05
CA LEU A 68 -17.65 17.34 -40.45
C LEU A 68 -19.16 17.36 -40.16
N ALA A 69 -19.62 18.13 -39.17
CA ALA A 69 -21.03 18.22 -38.79
C ALA A 69 -21.98 18.61 -39.93
N PRO A 70 -21.62 19.52 -40.86
CA PRO A 70 -22.49 19.82 -42.01
C PRO A 70 -22.73 18.60 -42.94
N LYS A 71 -21.78 17.66 -42.99
CA LYS A 71 -21.87 16.46 -43.84
C LYS A 71 -22.83 15.40 -43.28
N LEU A 72 -23.13 15.44 -41.98
CA LEU A 72 -24.03 14.47 -41.34
C LEU A 72 -25.45 14.47 -41.91
N GLU A 73 -25.87 15.60 -42.52
CA GLU A 73 -27.19 15.74 -43.14
C GLU A 73 -27.26 15.17 -44.56
N THR A 74 -26.13 15.09 -45.24
CA THR A 74 -26.06 14.71 -46.66
C THR A 74 -25.48 13.32 -46.88
N GLU A 75 -24.63 12.84 -45.98
CA GLU A 75 -23.99 11.55 -46.10
C GLU A 75 -24.94 10.41 -45.69
N PRO A 76 -24.91 9.26 -46.40
CA PRO A 76 -25.80 8.13 -46.13
C PRO A 76 -25.44 7.36 -44.85
N VAL A 77 -24.18 7.44 -44.42
CA VAL A 77 -23.66 6.76 -43.23
C VAL A 77 -23.23 7.79 -42.21
N PHE A 78 -23.49 7.53 -40.92
CA PHE A 78 -23.08 8.43 -39.86
C PHE A 78 -21.55 8.52 -39.81
N ILE A 79 -21.03 9.72 -39.51
CA ILE A 79 -19.59 9.95 -39.34
C ILE A 79 -19.30 10.01 -37.83
N PRO A 80 -18.87 8.91 -37.20
CA PRO A 80 -18.76 8.86 -35.74
C PRO A 80 -17.62 9.74 -35.20
N GLU A 81 -16.64 10.09 -36.04
CA GLU A 81 -15.53 11.01 -35.70
C GLU A 81 -16.01 12.43 -35.36
N THR A 82 -17.27 12.76 -35.65
CA THR A 82 -17.91 13.99 -35.18
C THR A 82 -18.23 13.99 -33.68
N VAL A 83 -18.28 12.81 -33.06
CA VAL A 83 -18.69 12.62 -31.66
C VAL A 83 -17.45 12.54 -30.76
N PRO A 84 -17.28 13.47 -29.79
CA PRO A 84 -16.12 13.47 -28.89
C PRO A 84 -15.89 12.16 -28.13
N ALA A 85 -16.99 11.50 -27.71
CA ALA A 85 -16.94 10.22 -27.01
C ALA A 85 -16.37 9.09 -27.88
N TYR A 86 -16.74 9.06 -29.16
CA TYR A 86 -16.21 8.10 -30.12
C TYR A 86 -14.70 8.27 -30.28
N SER A 87 -14.23 9.49 -30.57
CA SER A 87 -12.80 9.76 -30.75
C SER A 87 -11.99 9.39 -29.50
N ALA A 88 -12.46 9.76 -28.31
CA ALA A 88 -11.77 9.41 -27.06
C ALA A 88 -11.67 7.89 -26.88
N THR A 89 -12.77 7.17 -27.14
CA THR A 89 -12.80 5.70 -27.06
C THR A 89 -11.84 5.07 -28.07
N GLU A 90 -11.89 5.44 -29.34
CA GLU A 90 -11.00 4.88 -30.37
C GLU A 90 -9.52 5.22 -30.13
N VAL A 91 -9.21 6.42 -29.65
CA VAL A 91 -7.84 6.78 -29.27
C VAL A 91 -7.36 5.93 -28.10
N PHE A 92 -8.21 5.69 -27.10
CA PHE A 92 -7.88 4.81 -25.98
C PHE A 92 -7.73 3.34 -26.41
N GLU A 93 -8.58 2.85 -27.31
CA GLU A 93 -8.44 1.51 -27.87
C GLU A 93 -7.13 1.36 -28.68
N ASN A 94 -6.69 2.42 -29.35
CA ASN A 94 -5.36 2.43 -29.96
C ASN A 94 -4.22 2.39 -28.93
N LEU A 95 -4.36 3.07 -27.78
CA LEU A 95 -3.41 2.96 -26.66
C LEU A 95 -3.32 1.51 -26.16
N ARG A 96 -4.45 0.83 -26.03
CA ARG A 96 -4.53 -0.57 -25.57
C ARG A 96 -3.89 -1.60 -26.53
N LYS A 97 -3.55 -1.21 -27.75
CA LYS A 97 -2.76 -2.07 -28.66
C LYS A 97 -1.31 -2.22 -28.20
N ASN A 98 -0.81 -1.31 -27.37
CA ASN A 98 0.48 -1.48 -26.68
C ASN A 98 0.31 -2.50 -25.54
N GLU A 99 1.23 -3.47 -25.46
CA GLU A 99 1.21 -4.55 -24.47
C GLU A 99 1.14 -4.02 -23.03
N GLU A 100 1.83 -2.91 -22.74
CA GLU A 100 1.84 -2.25 -21.42
C GLU A 100 0.45 -1.76 -20.99
N TYR A 101 -0.37 -1.30 -21.95
CA TYR A 101 -1.68 -0.69 -21.67
C TYR A 101 -2.87 -1.58 -22.03
N ARG A 102 -2.64 -2.84 -22.44
CA ARG A 102 -3.68 -3.75 -22.91
C ARG A 102 -4.82 -3.98 -21.90
N ASN A 103 -4.48 -3.97 -20.62
CA ASN A 103 -5.38 -4.20 -19.50
C ASN A 103 -5.95 -2.91 -18.89
N PHE A 104 -5.68 -1.75 -19.50
CA PHE A 104 -6.33 -0.50 -19.13
C PHE A 104 -7.65 -0.41 -19.86
N PHE A 105 -8.65 0.20 -19.22
CA PHE A 105 -9.97 0.36 -19.84
C PHE A 105 -10.45 1.80 -19.70
N TYR A 106 -11.08 2.28 -20.75
CA TYR A 106 -11.81 3.53 -20.78
C TYR A 106 -13.22 3.27 -21.28
N LYS A 107 -14.20 3.84 -20.60
CA LYS A 107 -15.59 3.74 -21.04
C LYS A 107 -16.37 4.98 -20.62
N GLU A 108 -17.17 5.51 -21.52
CA GLU A 108 -18.21 6.48 -21.17
C GLU A 108 -19.50 5.70 -20.87
N ALA A 109 -19.54 5.09 -19.69
CA ALA A 109 -20.59 4.18 -19.28
C ALA A 109 -21.92 4.92 -19.15
N THR A 110 -22.80 4.70 -20.12
CA THR A 110 -24.03 5.46 -20.32
C THR A 110 -25.25 4.57 -20.08
N LEU A 111 -26.27 5.08 -19.39
CA LEU A 111 -27.47 4.30 -19.08
C LEU A 111 -28.30 3.97 -20.34
N ASN A 112 -28.42 4.95 -21.25
CA ASN A 112 -29.07 4.83 -22.54
C ASN A 112 -28.13 5.35 -23.65
N PRO A 113 -27.15 4.56 -24.12
CA PRO A 113 -26.18 4.99 -25.13
C PRO A 113 -26.71 4.84 -26.57
N THR A 114 -26.19 5.60 -27.52
CA THR A 114 -26.42 5.34 -28.95
C THR A 114 -25.73 4.05 -29.41
N ASN A 115 -24.51 3.77 -28.93
CA ASN A 115 -23.78 2.54 -29.23
C ASN A 115 -23.79 1.62 -28.01
N LEU A 116 -24.27 0.39 -28.18
CA LEU A 116 -24.41 -0.57 -27.06
C LEU A 116 -23.09 -0.97 -26.40
N ARG A 117 -21.94 -0.75 -27.05
CA ARG A 117 -20.63 -0.94 -26.40
C ARG A 117 -20.45 -0.05 -25.17
N ASP A 118 -21.10 1.12 -25.17
CA ASP A 118 -21.01 2.13 -24.12
C ASP A 118 -22.07 1.92 -23.02
N LYS A 119 -22.90 0.88 -23.15
CA LYS A 119 -23.96 0.59 -22.17
C LYS A 119 -23.34 0.29 -20.82
N ALA A 120 -23.76 1.05 -19.82
CA ALA A 120 -23.34 0.86 -18.45
C ALA A 120 -23.73 -0.55 -17.97
N ASP A 121 -22.78 -1.26 -17.39
CA ASP A 121 -23.08 -2.49 -16.67
C ASP A 121 -23.76 -2.19 -15.31
N ALA A 122 -24.11 -3.23 -14.56
CA ALA A 122 -24.82 -3.07 -13.28
C ALA A 122 -24.02 -2.30 -12.21
N PHE A 123 -22.69 -2.28 -12.30
CA PHE A 123 -21.83 -1.52 -11.40
C PHE A 123 -21.71 -0.07 -11.86
N GLU A 124 -21.45 0.14 -13.14
CA GLU A 124 -21.34 1.47 -13.74
C GLU A 124 -22.66 2.23 -13.62
N ALA A 125 -23.80 1.57 -13.82
CA ALA A 125 -25.12 2.18 -13.67
C ALA A 125 -25.35 2.74 -12.25
N LYS A 126 -24.89 2.03 -11.21
CA LYS A 126 -24.96 2.53 -9.82
C LYS A 126 -24.10 3.77 -9.61
N ILE A 127 -22.96 3.87 -10.28
CA ILE A 127 -22.11 5.07 -10.24
C ILE A 127 -22.84 6.25 -10.89
N VAL A 128 -23.46 6.05 -12.06
CA VAL A 128 -24.24 7.11 -12.73
C VAL A 128 -25.40 7.58 -11.85
N GLU A 129 -26.16 6.65 -11.27
CA GLU A 129 -27.26 6.98 -10.36
C GLU A 129 -26.77 7.68 -9.08
N ARG A 130 -25.61 7.32 -8.56
CA ARG A 130 -25.01 8.02 -7.43
C ARG A 130 -24.66 9.47 -7.79
N PHE A 131 -24.09 9.71 -8.97
CA PHE A 131 -23.84 11.09 -9.43
C PHE A 131 -25.13 11.90 -9.61
N ARG A 132 -26.22 11.26 -10.07
CA ARG A 132 -27.54 11.91 -10.18
C ARG A 132 -28.10 12.33 -8.82
N ASN A 133 -27.92 11.48 -7.81
CA ASN A 133 -28.44 11.71 -6.46
C ASN A 133 -27.54 12.61 -5.60
N GLU A 134 -26.23 12.62 -5.87
CA GLU A 134 -25.23 13.39 -5.12
C GLU A 134 -24.60 14.47 -6.02
N SER A 135 -25.32 15.57 -6.28
CA SER A 135 -24.92 16.60 -7.26
C SER A 135 -23.56 17.28 -7.01
N ASN A 136 -23.03 17.23 -5.78
CA ASN A 136 -21.71 17.77 -5.44
C ASN A 136 -20.56 16.78 -5.63
N THR A 137 -20.85 15.49 -5.89
CA THR A 137 -19.84 14.45 -6.06
C THR A 137 -19.20 14.56 -7.44
N LYS A 138 -17.95 15.02 -7.50
CA LYS A 138 -17.22 15.25 -8.76
C LYS A 138 -16.46 14.03 -9.27
N GLU A 139 -16.14 13.10 -8.38
CA GLU A 139 -15.37 11.91 -8.69
C GLU A 139 -15.73 10.81 -7.70
N ILE A 140 -15.82 9.58 -8.19
CA ILE A 140 -15.93 8.37 -7.38
C ILE A 140 -14.79 7.47 -7.79
N SER A 141 -14.07 6.89 -6.83
CA SER A 141 -12.96 5.99 -7.10
C SER A 141 -12.95 4.83 -6.12
N GLY A 142 -12.26 3.76 -6.49
CA GLY A 142 -12.11 2.58 -5.65
C GLY A 142 -11.59 1.40 -6.44
N PHE A 143 -11.81 0.21 -5.89
CA PHE A 143 -11.39 -1.05 -6.50
C PHE A 143 -12.60 -1.85 -6.99
N ARG A 144 -12.40 -2.59 -8.08
CA ARG A 144 -13.39 -3.53 -8.61
C ARG A 144 -12.68 -4.75 -9.17
N ASN A 145 -13.29 -5.91 -8.98
CA ASN A 145 -12.87 -7.13 -9.64
C ASN A 145 -13.50 -7.24 -11.03
N LEU A 146 -12.65 -7.41 -12.04
CA LEU A 146 -13.03 -7.77 -13.40
C LEU A 146 -12.50 -9.19 -13.72
N PRO A 147 -12.98 -9.87 -14.77
CA PRO A 147 -12.45 -11.17 -15.17
C PRO A 147 -10.93 -11.19 -15.40
N GLY A 148 -10.34 -10.05 -15.77
CA GLY A 148 -8.90 -9.87 -15.95
C GLY A 148 -8.10 -9.54 -14.68
N GLY A 149 -8.73 -9.48 -13.51
CA GLY A 149 -8.09 -9.13 -12.24
C GLY A 149 -8.73 -7.94 -11.53
N GLU A 150 -8.19 -7.59 -10.37
CA GLU A 150 -8.57 -6.39 -9.63
C GLU A 150 -8.02 -5.15 -10.35
N VAL A 151 -8.89 -4.15 -10.51
CA VAL A 151 -8.55 -2.86 -11.09
C VAL A 151 -8.92 -1.75 -10.13
N PHE A 152 -8.10 -0.70 -10.13
CA PHE A 152 -8.48 0.58 -9.57
C PHE A 152 -9.26 1.36 -10.63
N TYR A 153 -10.38 1.96 -10.26
CA TYR A 153 -11.15 2.82 -11.16
C TYR A 153 -11.30 4.23 -10.61
N ILE A 154 -11.36 5.20 -11.52
CA ILE A 154 -11.95 6.51 -11.28
C ILE A 154 -13.13 6.70 -12.21
N ALA A 155 -14.15 7.36 -11.71
CA ALA A 155 -15.34 7.72 -12.45
C ALA A 155 -15.63 9.21 -12.26
N ARG A 156 -15.99 9.90 -13.33
CA ARG A 156 -16.46 11.29 -13.30
C ARG A 156 -17.81 11.43 -14.00
N PRO A 157 -18.73 12.28 -13.51
CA PRO A 157 -20.03 12.43 -14.12
C PRO A 157 -19.91 13.11 -15.48
N LEU A 158 -20.74 12.68 -16.44
CA LEU A 158 -20.88 13.32 -17.73
C LEU A 158 -22.30 13.86 -17.86
N ALA A 159 -22.41 15.18 -17.73
CA ALA A 159 -23.66 15.92 -17.85
C ALA A 159 -23.81 16.55 -19.24
N ILE A 160 -25.05 16.62 -19.73
CA ILE A 160 -25.37 17.30 -20.98
C ILE A 160 -25.45 18.80 -20.74
N THR A 161 -24.33 19.51 -20.88
CA THR A 161 -24.25 20.95 -20.57
C THR A 161 -24.46 21.86 -21.78
N LYS A 162 -24.55 21.31 -23.00
CA LYS A 162 -24.73 22.06 -24.25
C LYS A 162 -25.97 21.56 -25.00
N GLU A 163 -26.78 22.48 -25.50
CA GLU A 163 -27.96 22.15 -26.33
C GLU A 163 -27.59 21.43 -27.64
N SER A 164 -26.37 21.65 -28.15
CA SER A 164 -25.87 20.97 -29.35
C SER A 164 -25.90 19.45 -29.23
N CYS A 165 -25.81 18.89 -28.02
CA CYS A 165 -25.93 17.45 -27.77
C CYS A 165 -27.36 16.95 -28.06
N LEU A 166 -28.38 17.79 -27.82
CA LEU A 166 -29.79 17.43 -27.99
C LEU A 166 -30.21 17.35 -29.46
N ARG A 167 -29.41 17.91 -30.38
CA ARG A 167 -29.60 17.69 -31.83
C ARG A 167 -29.59 16.19 -32.18
N CYS A 168 -28.75 15.41 -31.51
CA CYS A 168 -28.60 13.97 -31.78
C CYS A 168 -29.30 13.07 -30.76
N HIS A 169 -29.59 13.58 -29.55
CA HIS A 169 -30.01 12.75 -28.41
C HIS A 169 -31.36 13.15 -27.79
N SER A 170 -32.09 14.10 -28.37
CA SER A 170 -33.43 14.46 -27.88
C SER A 170 -34.47 13.42 -28.29
N THR A 171 -34.85 13.40 -29.56
CA THR A 171 -35.84 12.48 -30.15
C THR A 171 -35.29 11.89 -31.45
N PRO A 172 -35.71 10.68 -31.84
CA PRO A 172 -35.28 10.09 -33.10
C PRO A 172 -35.57 10.95 -34.33
N GLU A 173 -36.68 11.69 -34.32
CA GLU A 173 -37.11 12.55 -35.43
C GLU A 173 -36.22 13.78 -35.62
N ALA A 174 -35.62 14.28 -34.54
CA ALA A 174 -34.72 15.43 -34.56
C ALA A 174 -33.28 15.06 -34.95
N ALA A 175 -32.91 13.78 -34.86
CA ALA A 175 -31.56 13.33 -35.08
C ALA A 175 -31.20 13.25 -36.58
N PRO A 176 -29.91 13.41 -36.94
CA PRO A 176 -29.47 13.24 -38.31
C PRO A 176 -29.89 11.87 -38.87
N LYS A 177 -30.43 11.84 -40.10
CA LYS A 177 -30.89 10.59 -40.73
C LYS A 177 -29.80 9.53 -40.82
N SER A 178 -28.56 9.96 -41.02
CA SER A 178 -27.37 9.11 -41.04
C SER A 178 -27.16 8.38 -39.71
N GLN A 179 -27.42 9.03 -38.57
CA GLN A 179 -27.34 8.41 -37.24
C GLN A 179 -28.40 7.31 -37.09
N ILE A 180 -29.64 7.60 -37.46
CA ILE A 180 -30.75 6.64 -37.39
C ILE A 180 -30.49 5.44 -38.32
N ALA A 181 -29.98 5.69 -39.53
CA ALA A 181 -29.61 4.63 -40.46
C ALA A 181 -28.48 3.72 -39.92
N THR A 182 -27.57 4.26 -39.11
CA THR A 182 -26.39 3.54 -38.60
C THR A 182 -26.68 2.81 -37.27
N TYR A 183 -27.38 3.45 -36.34
CA TYR A 183 -27.57 2.96 -34.96
C TYR A 183 -29.03 2.64 -34.61
N GLY A 184 -29.98 2.95 -35.49
CA GLY A 184 -31.41 2.82 -35.20
C GLY A 184 -31.97 3.95 -34.34
N SER A 185 -33.25 3.83 -34.00
CA SER A 185 -34.02 4.82 -33.23
C SER A 185 -34.35 4.39 -31.80
N GLU A 186 -33.93 3.20 -31.37
CA GLU A 186 -34.30 2.63 -30.07
C GLU A 186 -33.49 3.20 -28.89
N TRP A 187 -32.19 3.44 -29.09
CA TRP A 187 -31.25 3.77 -28.01
C TRP A 187 -30.56 5.12 -28.23
N GLY A 188 -30.15 5.76 -27.14
CA GLY A 188 -29.40 7.02 -27.20
C GLY A 188 -30.24 8.28 -27.38
N PHE A 189 -31.54 8.22 -27.05
CA PHE A 189 -32.47 9.35 -27.10
C PHE A 189 -33.09 9.64 -25.72
N GLY A 190 -33.84 10.74 -25.62
CA GLY A 190 -34.54 11.16 -24.42
C GLY A 190 -33.67 11.91 -23.39
N TRP A 191 -32.45 12.29 -23.76
CA TRP A 191 -31.55 13.02 -22.87
C TRP A 191 -32.05 14.45 -22.63
N LYS A 192 -31.83 14.98 -21.43
CA LYS A 192 -32.21 16.35 -21.07
C LYS A 192 -31.00 17.23 -20.78
N LEU A 193 -31.15 18.54 -21.00
CA LEU A 193 -30.13 19.51 -20.63
C LEU A 193 -29.88 19.46 -19.12
N ASN A 194 -28.60 19.50 -18.74
CA ASN A 194 -28.06 19.35 -17.39
C ASN A 194 -28.27 17.97 -16.73
N GLU A 195 -28.78 16.98 -17.47
CA GLU A 195 -28.88 15.60 -16.98
C GLU A 195 -27.51 14.91 -17.03
N ILE A 196 -27.17 14.20 -15.96
CA ILE A 196 -26.04 13.26 -15.95
C ILE A 196 -26.50 11.99 -16.64
N VAL A 197 -25.98 11.72 -17.83
CA VAL A 197 -26.40 10.56 -18.65
C VAL A 197 -25.43 9.39 -18.55
N ALA A 198 -24.19 9.68 -18.16
CA ALA A 198 -23.10 8.72 -18.14
C ALA A 198 -22.07 9.02 -17.04
N ALA A 199 -21.19 8.05 -16.81
CA ALA A 199 -19.96 8.20 -16.06
C ALA A 199 -18.77 7.90 -16.97
N GLN A 200 -17.81 8.80 -17.02
CA GLN A 200 -16.52 8.55 -17.65
C GLN A 200 -15.68 7.73 -16.69
N VAL A 201 -15.46 6.45 -17.01
CA VAL A 201 -14.76 5.48 -16.18
C VAL A 201 -13.40 5.14 -16.82
N ILE A 202 -12.33 5.33 -16.05
CA ILE A 202 -11.01 4.77 -16.34
C ILE A 202 -10.73 3.67 -15.33
N SER A 203 -10.33 2.50 -15.81
CA SER A 203 -9.85 1.39 -14.98
C SER A 203 -8.40 1.08 -15.31
N VAL A 204 -7.58 0.99 -14.26
CA VAL A 204 -6.13 0.74 -14.31
C VAL A 204 -5.85 -0.55 -13.53
N PRO A 205 -5.06 -1.49 -14.07
CA PRO A 205 -4.62 -2.67 -13.32
C PRO A 205 -3.94 -2.27 -12.01
N SER A 206 -4.42 -2.80 -10.88
CA SER A 206 -3.82 -2.52 -9.56
C SER A 206 -2.95 -3.66 -9.05
N SER A 207 -3.20 -4.90 -9.51
CA SER A 207 -2.51 -6.11 -9.02
C SER A 207 -0.98 -5.97 -9.04
N GLU A 208 -0.39 -5.60 -10.17
CA GLU A 208 1.08 -5.51 -10.33
C GLU A 208 1.72 -4.47 -9.39
N ILE A 209 1.06 -3.32 -9.20
CA ILE A 209 1.54 -2.23 -8.34
C ILE A 209 1.49 -2.66 -6.87
N PHE A 210 0.42 -3.33 -6.46
CA PHE A 210 0.29 -3.85 -5.10
C PHE A 210 1.19 -5.05 -4.83
N GLU A 211 1.41 -5.94 -5.81
CA GLU A 211 2.36 -7.04 -5.71
C GLU A 211 3.80 -6.55 -5.57
N SER A 212 4.20 -5.56 -6.37
CA SER A 212 5.50 -4.89 -6.24
C SER A 212 5.69 -4.27 -4.85
N SER A 213 4.63 -3.67 -4.31
CA SER A 213 4.61 -3.12 -2.94
C SER A 213 4.77 -4.21 -1.88
N ARG A 214 4.08 -5.34 -2.01
CA ARG A 214 4.21 -6.51 -1.11
C ARG A 214 5.61 -7.11 -1.18
N ARG A 215 6.20 -7.22 -2.36
CA ARG A 215 7.59 -7.69 -2.54
C ARG A 215 8.57 -6.75 -1.84
N SER A 216 8.42 -5.45 -2.01
CA SER A 216 9.23 -4.44 -1.33
C SER A 216 9.10 -4.53 0.20
N LEU A 217 7.87 -4.68 0.72
CA LEU A 217 7.62 -4.92 2.14
C LEU A 217 8.36 -6.17 2.64
N SER A 218 8.24 -7.29 1.91
CA SER A 218 8.86 -8.55 2.30
C SER A 218 10.39 -8.47 2.34
N LEU A 219 11.01 -7.75 1.39
CA LEU A 219 12.44 -7.53 1.35
C LEU A 219 12.91 -6.68 2.54
N VAL A 220 12.25 -5.56 2.80
CA VAL A 220 12.61 -4.67 3.91
C VAL A 220 12.42 -5.38 5.26
N MET A 221 11.32 -6.13 5.42
CA MET A 221 11.07 -6.90 6.64
C MET A 221 12.06 -8.05 6.82
N GLY A 222 12.46 -8.72 5.73
CA GLY A 222 13.51 -9.74 5.76
C GLY A 222 14.86 -9.17 6.21
N ILE A 223 15.24 -7.99 5.69
CA ILE A 223 16.46 -7.29 6.12
C ILE A 223 16.38 -6.89 7.59
N LEU A 224 15.28 -6.27 8.02
CA LEU A 224 15.07 -5.89 9.43
C LEU A 224 15.16 -7.10 10.36
N PHE A 225 14.49 -8.20 10.01
CA PHE A 225 14.57 -9.44 10.77
C PHE A 225 16.01 -9.97 10.86
N GLY A 226 16.74 -9.98 9.74
CA GLY A 226 18.14 -10.39 9.70
C GLY A 226 19.03 -9.54 10.62
N ILE A 227 18.89 -8.21 10.56
CA ILE A 227 19.63 -7.29 11.44
C ILE A 227 19.31 -7.58 12.91
N PHE A 228 18.03 -7.71 13.27
CA PHE A 228 17.64 -8.00 14.65
C PHE A 228 18.16 -9.35 15.13
N ALA A 229 18.12 -10.39 14.30
CA ALA A 229 18.69 -11.69 14.63
C ALA A 229 20.19 -11.58 14.97
N ILE A 230 20.95 -10.85 14.16
CA ILE A 230 22.38 -10.59 14.41
C ILE A 230 22.58 -9.85 15.74
N VAL A 231 21.81 -8.79 15.99
CA VAL A 231 21.91 -8.01 17.23
C VAL A 231 21.58 -8.85 18.47
N VAL A 232 20.53 -9.68 18.40
CA VAL A 232 20.15 -10.60 19.48
C VAL A 232 21.27 -11.60 19.77
N LEU A 233 21.82 -12.23 18.75
CA LEU A 233 22.92 -13.19 18.91
C LEU A 233 24.16 -12.52 19.49
N TRP A 234 24.52 -11.35 18.97
CA TRP A 234 25.70 -10.60 19.41
C TRP A 234 25.58 -10.13 20.86
N LEU A 235 24.44 -9.54 21.26
CA LEU A 235 24.20 -9.11 22.64
C LEU A 235 24.20 -10.29 23.62
N ASN A 236 23.60 -11.42 23.24
CA ASN A 236 23.60 -12.61 24.10
C ASN A 236 25.01 -13.19 24.26
N PHE A 237 25.81 -13.21 23.19
CA PHE A 237 27.20 -13.62 23.24
C PHE A 237 28.01 -12.70 24.16
N PHE A 238 27.87 -11.39 23.98
CA PHE A 238 28.55 -10.37 24.77
C PHE A 238 28.18 -10.45 26.25
N LEU A 239 26.88 -10.49 26.58
CA LEU A 239 26.40 -10.60 27.96
C LEU A 239 26.91 -11.87 28.65
N LYS A 240 26.92 -12.99 27.92
CA LYS A 240 27.43 -14.27 28.45
C LYS A 240 28.91 -14.17 28.83
N ARG A 241 29.73 -13.55 27.98
CA ARG A 241 31.18 -13.46 28.17
C ARG A 241 31.57 -12.38 29.17
N SER A 242 30.96 -11.20 29.10
CA SER A 242 31.36 -10.03 29.89
C SER A 242 30.74 -9.99 31.29
N VAL A 243 29.56 -10.59 31.50
CA VAL A 243 28.84 -10.49 32.78
C VAL A 243 28.64 -11.86 33.43
N ILE A 244 28.00 -12.79 32.72
CA ILE A 244 27.53 -14.04 33.35
C ILE A 244 28.68 -14.99 33.69
N GLN A 245 29.67 -15.12 32.80
CA GLN A 245 30.82 -15.99 33.06
C GLN A 245 31.66 -15.49 34.25
N PRO A 246 32.05 -14.20 34.34
CA PRO A 246 32.73 -13.67 35.51
C PRO A 246 31.93 -13.85 36.81
N ILE A 247 30.63 -13.53 36.82
CA ILE A 247 29.79 -13.71 38.02
C ILE A 247 29.73 -15.19 38.44
N ARG A 248 29.62 -16.12 37.49
CA ARG A 248 29.66 -17.56 37.81
C ARG A 248 30.99 -18.01 38.37
N LYS A 249 32.11 -17.50 37.85
CA LYS A 249 33.44 -17.77 38.42
C LYS A 249 33.51 -17.27 39.86
N MET A 250 33.11 -16.02 40.10
CA MET A 250 33.10 -15.42 41.44
C MET A 250 32.21 -16.21 42.41
N SER A 251 31.01 -16.61 42.00
CA SER A 251 30.11 -17.42 42.83
C SER A 251 30.76 -18.75 43.23
N ARG A 252 31.47 -19.42 42.32
CA ARG A 252 32.18 -20.67 42.62
C ARG A 252 33.38 -20.45 43.55
N THR A 253 34.13 -19.37 43.36
CA THR A 253 35.24 -19.00 44.26
C THR A 253 34.73 -18.71 45.66
N ALA A 254 33.63 -17.95 45.78
CA ALA A 254 33.00 -17.67 47.07
C ALA A 254 32.53 -18.95 47.78
N GLU A 255 31.96 -19.91 47.04
CA GLU A 255 31.54 -21.19 47.60
C GLU A 255 32.73 -22.00 48.14
N ARG A 256 33.84 -22.07 47.40
CA ARG A 256 35.10 -22.70 47.87
C ARG A 256 35.68 -22.02 49.12
N VAL A 257 35.71 -20.70 49.14
CA VAL A 257 36.15 -19.90 50.30
C VAL A 257 35.26 -20.21 51.51
N SER A 258 33.94 -20.31 51.31
CA SER A 258 33.00 -20.63 52.39
C SER A 258 33.18 -22.03 53.00
N THR A 259 33.70 -22.98 52.22
CA THR A 259 34.02 -24.34 52.68
C THR A 259 35.44 -24.45 53.26
N GLY A 260 36.16 -23.34 53.43
CA GLY A 260 37.46 -23.28 54.10
C GLY A 260 38.69 -23.16 53.18
N GLU A 261 38.52 -23.12 51.86
CA GLU A 261 39.64 -22.96 50.92
C GLU A 261 40.04 -21.48 50.74
N MET A 262 40.74 -20.91 51.72
CA MET A 262 41.13 -19.48 51.71
C MET A 262 42.20 -19.11 50.68
N SER A 263 42.88 -20.10 50.09
CA SER A 263 43.87 -19.89 49.02
C SER A 263 43.25 -19.52 47.67
N ALA A 264 41.92 -19.62 47.50
CA ALA A 264 41.26 -19.23 46.26
C ALA A 264 41.13 -17.71 46.14
N ASP A 265 41.54 -17.13 45.00
CA ASP A 265 41.45 -15.68 44.72
C ASP A 265 40.33 -15.34 43.73
N PHE A 266 39.73 -14.16 43.89
CA PHE A 266 38.80 -13.60 42.91
C PHE A 266 39.60 -12.86 41.83
N GLU A 267 39.64 -13.40 40.61
CA GLU A 267 40.35 -12.83 39.46
C GLU A 267 39.86 -11.40 39.13
N GLN A 268 40.73 -10.39 39.26
CA GLN A 268 40.42 -8.99 38.90
C GLN A 268 40.95 -8.64 37.50
N ASN A 269 40.36 -9.25 36.47
CA ASN A 269 40.78 -9.07 35.07
C ASN A 269 40.01 -7.99 34.32
N SER A 270 39.17 -7.21 35.00
CA SER A 270 38.36 -6.14 34.40
C SER A 270 38.48 -4.85 35.21
N ASN A 271 38.27 -3.71 34.53
CA ASN A 271 38.21 -2.38 35.13
C ASN A 271 36.77 -1.84 35.24
N ASP A 272 35.77 -2.67 34.91
CA ASP A 272 34.35 -2.36 35.04
C ASP A 272 33.80 -2.71 36.45
N GLU A 273 32.48 -2.64 36.61
CA GLU A 273 31.79 -2.98 37.85
C GLU A 273 32.07 -4.42 38.33
N ILE A 274 32.35 -5.36 37.41
CA ILE A 274 32.73 -6.73 37.75
C ILE A 274 34.13 -6.75 38.38
N GLY A 275 35.06 -5.95 37.86
CA GLY A 275 36.39 -5.76 38.43
C GLY A 275 36.35 -5.18 39.85
N ILE A 276 35.55 -4.14 40.05
CA ILE A 276 35.35 -3.52 41.37
C ILE A 276 34.73 -4.51 42.35
N LEU A 277 33.80 -5.34 41.89
CA LEU A 277 33.21 -6.40 42.70
C LEU A 277 34.26 -7.44 43.11
N ALA A 278 35.10 -7.90 42.17
CA ALA A 278 36.17 -8.86 42.46
C ALA A 278 37.14 -8.33 43.53
N ALA A 279 37.57 -7.06 43.42
CA ALA A 279 38.41 -6.42 44.43
C ALA A 279 37.75 -6.37 45.82
N SER A 280 36.44 -6.11 45.87
CA SER A 280 35.68 -6.07 47.12
C SER A 280 35.57 -7.44 47.78
N PHE A 281 35.35 -8.50 46.98
CA PHE A 281 35.35 -9.88 47.47
C PHE A 281 36.73 -10.33 47.98
N ASN A 282 37.83 -9.94 47.31
CA ASN A 282 39.18 -10.22 47.80
C ASN A 282 39.43 -9.57 49.17
N ARG A 283 39.04 -8.30 49.37
CA ARG A 283 39.16 -7.64 50.68
C ARG A 283 38.36 -8.37 51.76
N MET A 284 37.13 -8.77 51.46
CA MET A 284 36.29 -9.53 52.39
C MET A 284 36.93 -10.87 52.78
N LYS A 285 37.50 -11.59 51.79
CA LYS A 285 38.23 -12.85 52.02
C LYS A 285 39.40 -12.64 52.99
N SER A 286 40.23 -11.62 52.76
CA SER A 286 41.36 -11.31 53.64
C SER A 286 40.91 -10.96 55.07
N SER A 287 39.82 -10.22 55.23
CA SER A 287 39.27 -9.93 56.56
C SER A 287 38.79 -11.19 57.28
N LEU A 288 38.13 -12.11 56.56
CA LEU A 288 37.67 -13.39 57.12
C LEU A 288 38.84 -14.28 57.55
N GLU A 289 39.88 -14.36 56.72
CA GLU A 289 41.10 -15.13 57.02
C GLU A 289 41.80 -14.62 58.30
N ILE A 290 41.91 -13.29 58.45
CA ILE A 290 42.45 -12.67 59.66
C ILE A 290 41.59 -13.01 60.89
N ALA A 291 40.27 -12.89 60.78
CA ALA A 291 39.35 -13.19 61.88
C ALA A 291 39.43 -14.67 62.34
N MET A 292 39.49 -15.61 61.39
CA MET A 292 39.65 -17.04 61.69
C MET A 292 41.01 -17.35 62.35
N LYS A 293 42.07 -16.66 61.93
CA LYS A 293 43.40 -16.80 62.54
C LYS A 293 43.41 -16.31 64.00
N LEU A 294 42.76 -15.18 64.29
CA LEU A 294 42.63 -14.65 65.65
C LEU A 294 41.84 -15.61 66.56
N LEU A 295 40.71 -16.14 66.08
CA LEU A 295 39.90 -17.11 66.83
C LEU A 295 40.69 -18.39 67.17
N SER A 296 41.43 -18.95 66.21
CA SER A 296 42.22 -20.16 66.44
C SER A 296 43.41 -19.95 67.38
N GLN A 297 43.94 -18.73 67.50
CA GLN A 297 44.94 -18.37 68.50
C GLN A 297 44.36 -18.21 69.91
N GLN A 298 43.07 -17.89 70.03
CA GLN A 298 42.37 -17.72 71.31
C GLN A 298 41.84 -19.05 71.90
N THR A 299 41.77 -20.10 71.09
CA THR A 299 41.27 -21.44 71.49
C THR A 299 42.39 -22.46 71.78
N ARG A 300 43.65 -22.02 71.75
CA ARG A 300 44.83 -22.77 72.22
C ARG A 300 45.30 -22.21 73.55
#